data_AF-A0A354FCT6-F1
#
_entry.id   AF-A0A354FCT6-F1
#
_cell.length_a   1.000
_cell.length_b   1.000
_cell.length_c   1.000
_cell.angle_alpha   90.00
_cell.angle_beta   90.00
_cell.angle_gamma   90.00
#
_symmetry.space_group_name_H-M   'P 1'
#
loop_
_entity.id
_entity.type
_entity.pdbx_description
1 polymer ?
#
loop_
_entity_poly.entity_id
_entity_poly.type
_entity_poly.pdbx_seq_one_letter_code
_entity_poly.pdbx_strand_id
1 'polypeptide(L)'
;YVPLMKDIKKDPKFARELLEFCTQVAIEYTRTLHDELVPLGGAEPFMWGASCDVPLIGEKIFREYALPYAAEVIKVNPYVSWGIFRFVETFGDKWPDFWEYYLKESGTPICFMYGTDTKIADLKLAKEIAKKHRRLFIVGTDAETIRYASIEELDARIKRHIRDTAVGGGALPIKLDTVPADTPVERFRYIVRKIKEYGTYPIDIEALQTEDSL
;
A
#
# COMPACT_ATOMS: atom_id res chain seq x y z
N TYR A 1 -12.13 15.70 -3.60
CA TYR A 1 -13.03 14.56 -3.85
C TYR A 1 -14.53 14.89 -3.63
N VAL A 2 -14.91 15.73 -2.65
CA VAL A 2 -16.34 16.04 -2.38
C VAL A 2 -17.16 16.52 -3.60
N PRO A 3 -16.67 17.43 -4.48
CA PRO A 3 -17.40 17.79 -5.70
C PRO A 3 -17.63 16.59 -6.63
N LEU A 4 -16.58 15.81 -6.92
CA LEU A 4 -16.69 14.58 -7.72
C LEU A 4 -17.70 13.59 -7.14
N MET A 5 -17.79 13.45 -5.81
CA MET A 5 -18.80 12.60 -5.18
C MET A 5 -20.23 13.11 -5.39
N LYS A 6 -20.42 14.44 -5.48
CA LYS A 6 -21.72 15.02 -5.85
C LYS A 6 -22.03 14.75 -7.31
N ASP A 7 -21.02 14.86 -8.19
CA ASP A 7 -21.17 14.62 -9.62
C ASP A 7 -21.51 13.17 -9.91
N ILE A 8 -20.84 12.20 -9.27
CA ILE A 8 -21.19 10.77 -9.36
C ILE A 8 -22.67 10.50 -9.06
N LYS A 9 -23.26 11.26 -8.11
CA LYS A 9 -24.67 11.10 -7.74
C LYS A 9 -25.63 11.86 -8.66
N LYS A 10 -25.25 13.05 -9.13
CA LYS A 10 -26.13 13.97 -9.87
C LYS A 10 -26.01 13.83 -11.38
N ASP A 11 -24.81 13.56 -11.87
CA ASP A 11 -24.46 13.38 -13.28
C ASP A 11 -23.35 12.32 -13.41
N PRO A 12 -23.71 11.02 -13.27
CA PRO A 12 -22.75 9.92 -13.36
C PRO A 12 -22.10 9.83 -14.75
N LYS A 13 -22.75 10.35 -15.79
CA LYS A 13 -22.19 10.37 -17.14
C LYS A 13 -20.99 11.32 -17.19
N PHE A 14 -21.17 12.56 -16.75
CA PHE A 14 -20.08 13.53 -16.64
C PHE A 14 -18.93 12.99 -15.79
N ALA A 15 -19.23 12.37 -14.64
CA ALA A 15 -18.19 11.81 -13.77
C ALA A 15 -17.37 10.71 -14.48
N ARG A 16 -18.01 9.84 -15.27
CA ARG A 16 -17.31 8.81 -16.06
C ARG A 16 -16.45 9.42 -17.16
N GLU A 17 -16.98 10.37 -17.93
CA GLU A 17 -16.23 11.08 -18.98
C GLU A 17 -15.00 11.81 -18.41
N LEU A 18 -15.13 12.42 -17.24
CA LEU A 18 -14.01 13.07 -16.54
C LEU A 18 -12.95 12.05 -16.09
N LEU A 19 -13.36 10.93 -15.51
CA LEU A 19 -12.44 9.88 -15.08
C LEU A 19 -11.76 9.21 -16.28
N GLU A 20 -12.47 8.98 -17.37
CA GLU A 20 -11.91 8.48 -18.63
C GLU A 20 -10.82 9.43 -19.16
N PHE A 21 -11.11 10.73 -19.20
CA PHE A 21 -10.12 11.74 -19.59
C PHE A 21 -8.88 11.69 -18.68
N CYS A 22 -9.06 11.71 -17.35
CA CYS A 22 -7.96 11.63 -16.38
C CYS A 22 -7.14 10.34 -16.55
N THR A 23 -7.80 9.21 -16.80
CA THR A 23 -7.14 7.92 -17.05
C THR A 23 -6.30 7.95 -18.32
N GLN A 24 -6.79 8.55 -19.42
CA GLN A 24 -5.99 8.69 -20.65
C GLN A 24 -4.74 9.55 -20.40
N VAL A 25 -4.87 10.66 -19.67
CA VAL A 25 -3.71 11.48 -19.27
C VAL A 25 -2.72 10.67 -18.43
N ALA A 26 -3.21 9.91 -17.45
CA ALA A 26 -2.36 9.07 -16.59
C ALA A 26 -1.67 7.94 -17.37
N ILE A 27 -2.34 7.33 -18.35
CA ILE A 27 -1.76 6.33 -19.26
C ILE A 27 -0.60 6.92 -20.04
N GLU A 28 -0.79 8.08 -20.68
CA GLU A 28 0.27 8.72 -21.47
C GLU A 28 1.46 9.11 -20.59
N TYR A 29 1.20 9.73 -19.43
CA TYR A 29 2.25 10.05 -18.48
C TYR A 29 3.02 8.80 -18.03
N THR A 30 2.31 7.73 -17.69
CA THR A 30 2.92 6.47 -17.22
C THR A 30 3.74 5.78 -18.31
N ARG A 31 3.32 5.85 -19.57
CA ARG A 31 4.10 5.36 -20.72
C ARG A 31 5.39 6.15 -20.89
N THR A 32 5.31 7.49 -20.86
CA THR A 32 6.51 8.34 -20.93
C THR A 32 7.47 8.05 -19.79
N LEU A 33 6.98 7.90 -18.55
CA LEU A 33 7.83 7.51 -17.42
C LEU A 33 8.53 6.16 -17.71
N HIS A 34 7.80 5.18 -18.25
CA HIS A 34 8.35 3.86 -18.56
C HIS A 34 9.37 3.88 -19.69
N ASP A 35 9.04 4.51 -20.81
CA ASP A 35 9.82 4.40 -22.05
C ASP A 35 11.04 5.33 -22.03
N GLU A 36 10.96 6.46 -21.32
CA GLU A 36 12.02 7.47 -21.33
C GLU A 36 12.81 7.53 -20.02
N LEU A 37 12.16 7.43 -18.86
CA LEU A 37 12.84 7.64 -17.57
C LEU A 37 13.38 6.36 -16.95
N VAL A 38 12.64 5.25 -16.99
CA VAL A 38 13.13 3.97 -16.43
C VAL A 38 14.46 3.52 -17.07
N PRO A 39 14.68 3.61 -18.40
CA PRO A 39 15.96 3.26 -19.01
C PRO A 39 17.13 4.13 -18.55
N LEU A 40 16.85 5.35 -18.08
CA LEU A 40 17.83 6.28 -17.52
C LEU A 40 18.08 6.07 -16.03
N GLY A 41 17.50 5.03 -15.43
CA GLY A 41 17.58 4.75 -13.99
C GLY A 41 16.52 5.47 -13.16
N GLY A 42 15.47 5.99 -13.80
CA GLY A 42 14.30 6.56 -13.13
C GLY A 42 13.58 5.54 -12.25
N ALA A 43 12.98 6.02 -11.17
CA ALA A 43 12.22 5.18 -10.25
C ALA A 43 10.92 4.66 -10.88
N GLU A 44 10.49 3.50 -10.38
CA GLU A 44 9.20 2.90 -10.68
C GLU A 44 8.03 3.88 -10.43
N PRO A 45 7.05 4.02 -11.36
CA PRO A 45 5.88 4.84 -11.11
C PRO A 45 5.02 4.25 -9.99
N PHE A 46 4.73 5.08 -9.00
CA PHE A 46 3.78 4.77 -7.93
C PHE A 46 2.49 5.56 -8.15
N MET A 47 1.36 4.87 -8.22
CA MET A 47 0.06 5.50 -8.29
C MET A 47 -0.47 5.77 -6.89
N TRP A 48 -0.68 7.06 -6.58
CA TRP A 48 -1.14 7.48 -5.25
C TRP A 48 -2.67 7.54 -5.19
N GLY A 49 -3.28 6.72 -4.34
CA GLY A 49 -4.74 6.55 -4.22
C GLY A 49 -5.40 7.28 -3.05
N ALA A 50 -4.71 8.17 -2.33
CA ALA A 50 -5.19 8.74 -1.06
C ALA A 50 -6.66 9.25 -1.07
N SER A 51 -7.13 9.83 -2.17
CA SER A 51 -8.50 10.36 -2.25
C SER A 51 -9.56 9.35 -2.73
N CYS A 52 -9.14 8.16 -3.17
CA CYS A 52 -10.01 7.05 -3.54
C CYS A 52 -9.92 5.88 -2.56
N ASP A 53 -9.27 6.05 -1.41
CA ASP A 53 -9.26 5.03 -0.37
C ASP A 53 -10.59 4.92 0.36
N VAL A 54 -10.84 3.71 0.86
CA VAL A 54 -11.93 3.41 1.78
C VAL A 54 -11.39 3.72 3.20
N PRO A 55 -12.02 4.61 4.00
CA PRO A 55 -13.44 4.96 4.00
C PRO A 55 -13.82 6.28 3.30
N LEU A 56 -12.87 7.04 2.74
CA LEU A 56 -13.15 8.36 2.16
C LEU A 56 -14.18 8.26 1.02
N ILE A 57 -14.12 7.17 0.26
CA ILE A 57 -15.19 6.75 -0.64
C ILE A 57 -15.74 5.40 -0.18
N GLY A 58 -17.06 5.21 -0.32
CA GLY A 58 -17.68 3.93 -0.01
C GLY A 58 -17.26 2.85 -1.01
N GLU A 59 -17.31 1.58 -0.59
CA GLU A 59 -16.90 0.42 -1.38
C GLU A 59 -17.51 0.41 -2.80
N LYS A 60 -18.80 0.74 -2.92
CA LYS A 60 -19.47 0.82 -4.23
C LYS A 60 -18.79 1.83 -5.17
N ILE A 61 -18.43 3.00 -4.65
CA ILE A 61 -17.77 4.04 -5.45
C ILE A 61 -16.35 3.59 -5.81
N PHE A 62 -15.64 2.94 -4.88
CA PHE A 62 -14.32 2.38 -5.18
C PHE A 62 -14.37 1.39 -6.34
N ARG A 63 -15.30 0.43 -6.28
CA ARG A 63 -15.49 -0.62 -7.29
C ARG A 63 -15.92 -0.06 -8.65
N GLU A 64 -16.74 1.00 -8.69
CA GLU A 64 -17.30 1.53 -9.93
C GLU A 64 -16.50 2.68 -10.55
N TYR A 65 -15.80 3.49 -9.74
CA TYR A 65 -15.23 4.78 -10.17
C TYR A 65 -13.74 4.95 -9.83
N ALA A 66 -13.12 4.06 -9.05
CA ALA A 66 -11.68 4.14 -8.75
C ALA A 66 -10.91 2.97 -9.38
N LEU A 67 -11.26 1.75 -8.99
CA LEU A 67 -10.52 0.54 -9.34
C LEU A 67 -10.45 0.26 -10.85
N PRO A 68 -11.54 0.35 -11.64
CA PRO A 68 -11.47 0.08 -13.08
C PRO A 68 -10.52 1.04 -13.80
N TYR A 69 -10.57 2.33 -13.43
CA TYR A 69 -9.75 3.38 -14.02
C TYR A 69 -8.27 3.25 -13.64
N ALA A 70 -7.98 2.90 -12.38
CA ALA A 70 -6.63 2.59 -11.94
C ALA A 70 -6.06 1.34 -12.64
N ALA A 71 -6.89 0.30 -12.83
CA ALA A 71 -6.49 -0.92 -13.53
C ALA A 71 -6.09 -0.66 -14.99
N GLU A 72 -6.78 0.25 -15.69
CA GLU A 72 -6.38 0.64 -17.05
C GLU A 72 -4.99 1.30 -17.10
N VAL A 73 -4.65 2.12 -16.11
CA VAL A 73 -3.29 2.72 -16.00
C VAL A 73 -2.26 1.63 -15.71
N ILE A 74 -2.56 0.67 -14.84
CA ILE A 74 -1.64 -0.43 -14.50
C ILE A 74 -1.41 -1.35 -15.71
N LYS A 75 -2.41 -1.58 -16.56
CA LYS A 75 -2.27 -2.44 -17.75
C LYS A 75 -1.21 -1.96 -18.73
N VAL A 76 -0.96 -0.66 -18.82
CA VAL A 76 0.00 -0.11 -19.79
C VAL A 76 1.44 -0.11 -19.29
N ASN A 77 1.66 -0.32 -17.98
CA ASN A 77 2.99 -0.41 -17.41
C ASN A 77 3.00 -1.43 -16.26
N PRO A 78 3.65 -2.60 -16.45
CA PRO A 78 3.67 -3.70 -15.49
C PRO A 78 4.58 -3.44 -14.29
N TYR A 79 5.05 -2.20 -14.12
CA TYR A 79 5.76 -1.68 -12.96
C TYR A 79 4.97 -0.53 -12.30
N VAL A 80 3.67 -0.35 -12.58
CA VAL A 80 2.90 0.61 -11.78
C VAL A 80 2.51 -0.05 -10.48
N SER A 81 3.03 0.48 -9.39
CA SER A 81 2.69 0.00 -8.06
C SER A 81 1.53 0.82 -7.48
N TRP A 82 0.60 0.15 -6.79
CA TRP A 82 -0.57 0.80 -6.19
C TRP A 82 -0.88 0.26 -4.80
N GLY A 83 -1.15 1.18 -3.87
CA GLY A 83 -1.47 0.91 -2.47
C GLY A 83 -2.86 1.37 -2.10
N ILE A 84 -3.45 0.68 -1.12
CA ILE A 84 -4.69 1.09 -0.46
C ILE A 84 -4.39 1.39 1.02
N PHE A 85 -4.99 2.47 1.50
CA PHE A 85 -4.81 2.94 2.87
C PHE A 85 -6.02 2.59 3.74
N ARG A 86 -5.78 2.17 4.99
CA ARG A 86 -6.80 2.04 6.07
C ARG A 86 -8.03 1.18 5.76
N PHE A 87 -7.97 0.34 4.72
CA PHE A 87 -9.12 -0.50 4.38
C PHE A 87 -9.37 -1.58 5.43
N VAL A 88 -8.33 -2.05 6.14
CA VAL A 88 -8.48 -3.01 7.25
C VAL A 88 -9.38 -2.42 8.33
N GLU A 89 -9.13 -1.17 8.73
CA GLU A 89 -9.97 -0.46 9.70
C GLU A 89 -11.40 -0.31 9.21
N THR A 90 -11.59 -0.10 7.90
CA THR A 90 -12.92 0.12 7.34
C THR A 90 -13.74 -1.16 7.18
N PHE A 91 -13.11 -2.24 6.71
CA PHE A 91 -13.81 -3.49 6.42
C PHE A 91 -13.83 -4.45 7.62
N GLY A 92 -13.04 -4.18 8.66
CA GLY A 92 -12.91 -5.06 9.83
C GLY A 92 -12.57 -6.48 9.37
N ASP A 93 -13.24 -7.49 9.90
CA ASP A 93 -12.99 -8.90 9.58
C ASP A 93 -13.21 -9.28 8.10
N LYS A 94 -13.85 -8.41 7.30
CA LYS A 94 -14.06 -8.61 5.85
C LYS A 94 -12.91 -8.09 4.99
N TRP A 95 -11.87 -7.53 5.60
CA TRP A 95 -10.71 -7.03 4.87
C TRP A 95 -10.06 -8.08 3.95
N PRO A 96 -9.98 -9.40 4.28
CA PRO A 96 -9.34 -10.37 3.39
C PRO A 96 -10.05 -10.50 2.05
N ASP A 97 -11.38 -10.53 2.06
CA ASP A 97 -12.21 -10.62 0.83
C ASP A 97 -12.01 -9.39 -0.07
N PHE A 98 -11.95 -8.21 0.55
CA PHE A 98 -11.67 -6.97 -0.19
C PHE A 98 -10.24 -6.96 -0.75
N TRP A 99 -9.26 -7.42 0.02
CA TRP A 99 -7.87 -7.50 -0.41
C TRP A 99 -7.70 -8.46 -1.60
N GLU A 100 -8.31 -9.65 -1.53
CA GLU A 100 -8.31 -10.60 -2.63
C GLU A 100 -8.97 -10.02 -3.89
N TYR A 101 -10.13 -9.39 -3.74
CA TYR A 101 -10.80 -8.68 -4.84
C TYR A 101 -9.90 -7.59 -5.45
N TYR A 102 -9.30 -6.74 -4.62
CA TYR A 102 -8.42 -5.67 -5.08
C TYR A 102 -7.25 -6.20 -5.91
N LEU A 103 -6.55 -7.23 -5.42
CA LEU A 103 -5.38 -7.79 -6.11
C LEU A 103 -5.74 -8.50 -7.41
N LYS A 104 -6.93 -9.11 -7.46
CA LYS A 104 -7.45 -9.73 -8.67
C LYS A 104 -7.77 -8.70 -9.74
N GLU A 105 -8.51 -7.65 -9.38
CA GLU A 105 -9.07 -6.71 -10.36
C GLU A 105 -8.14 -5.55 -10.72
N SER A 106 -7.28 -5.09 -9.79
CA SER A 106 -6.35 -3.97 -10.08
C SER A 106 -5.25 -4.34 -11.08
N GLY A 107 -4.85 -5.61 -11.10
CA GLY A 107 -3.71 -6.05 -11.90
C GLY A 107 -2.34 -5.65 -11.33
N THR A 108 -2.26 -4.95 -10.20
CA THR A 108 -1.01 -4.35 -9.70
C THR A 108 0.07 -5.41 -9.46
N PRO A 109 1.30 -5.27 -10.02
CA PRO A 109 2.44 -6.16 -9.78
C PRO A 109 2.94 -6.09 -8.32
N ILE A 110 2.88 -4.90 -7.74
CA ILE A 110 3.37 -4.57 -6.39
C ILE A 110 2.20 -3.93 -5.65
N CYS A 111 1.81 -4.55 -4.54
CA CYS A 111 0.70 -4.09 -3.72
C CYS A 111 1.18 -3.58 -2.37
N PHE A 112 0.67 -2.42 -1.97
CA PHE A 112 0.94 -1.86 -0.66
C PHE A 112 -0.29 -1.93 0.22
N MET A 113 -0.07 -2.32 1.46
CA MET A 113 -1.07 -2.27 2.51
C MET A 113 -0.59 -1.28 3.56
N TYR A 114 -1.26 -0.14 3.67
CA TYR A 114 -1.06 0.84 4.75
C TYR A 114 -2.18 0.73 5.79
N GLY A 115 -1.98 1.26 7.00
CA GLY A 115 -2.93 1.05 8.09
C GLY A 115 -2.80 -0.33 8.73
N THR A 116 -1.65 -0.99 8.59
CA THR A 116 -1.42 -2.33 9.17
C THR A 116 -0.98 -2.28 10.61
N ASP A 117 -0.89 -1.08 11.20
CA ASP A 117 -0.50 -0.96 12.59
C ASP A 117 -1.62 -1.43 13.55
N THR A 118 -2.78 -1.75 13.01
CA THR A 118 -3.91 -2.36 13.72
C THR A 118 -3.62 -3.81 14.15
N LYS A 119 -4.34 -4.26 15.19
CA LYS A 119 -4.35 -5.67 15.62
C LYS A 119 -5.15 -6.58 14.68
N ILE A 120 -6.03 -5.99 13.86
CA ILE A 120 -6.92 -6.70 12.94
C ILE A 120 -6.17 -7.18 11.69
N ALA A 121 -5.11 -6.47 11.29
CA ALA A 121 -4.32 -6.83 10.13
C ALA A 121 -3.49 -8.10 10.40
N ASP A 122 -3.91 -9.25 9.84
CA ASP A 122 -3.07 -10.44 9.75
C ASP A 122 -2.16 -10.33 8.51
N LEU A 123 -0.91 -9.92 8.76
CA LEU A 123 0.09 -9.72 7.72
C LEU A 123 0.54 -11.02 7.02
N LYS A 124 0.47 -12.17 7.72
CA LYS A 124 0.77 -13.47 7.13
C LYS A 124 -0.30 -13.82 6.11
N LEU A 125 -1.57 -13.65 6.50
CA LEU A 125 -2.70 -13.86 5.59
C LEU A 125 -2.65 -12.89 4.40
N ALA A 126 -2.39 -11.60 4.63
CA ALA A 126 -2.29 -10.60 3.56
C ALA A 126 -1.20 -10.97 2.53
N LYS A 127 -0.05 -11.44 3.03
CA LYS A 127 1.05 -11.94 2.20
C LYS A 127 0.66 -13.20 1.42
N GLU A 128 0.03 -14.19 2.04
CA GLU A 128 -0.35 -15.42 1.35
C GLU A 128 -1.39 -15.15 0.25
N ILE A 129 -2.33 -14.22 0.48
CA ILE A 129 -3.24 -13.74 -0.58
C ILE A 129 -2.44 -13.06 -1.70
N ALA A 130 -1.51 -12.16 -1.38
CA ALA A 130 -0.67 -11.52 -2.40
C ALA A 130 0.14 -12.53 -3.22
N LYS A 131 0.72 -13.53 -2.57
CA LYS A 131 1.46 -14.62 -3.20
C LYS A 131 0.59 -15.50 -4.10
N LYS A 132 -0.65 -15.83 -3.69
CA LYS A 132 -1.64 -16.53 -4.52
C LYS A 132 -1.87 -15.80 -5.85
N HIS A 133 -1.88 -14.48 -5.82
CA HIS A 133 -2.01 -13.62 -6.99
C HIS A 133 -0.68 -13.25 -7.67
N ARG A 134 0.45 -13.83 -7.23
CA ARG A 134 1.81 -13.57 -7.73
C ARG A 134 2.21 -12.10 -7.66
N ARG A 135 1.85 -11.42 -6.57
CA ARG A 135 2.17 -10.00 -6.34
C ARG A 135 3.29 -9.86 -5.33
N LEU A 136 4.13 -8.84 -5.52
CA LEU A 136 5.05 -8.41 -4.47
C LEU A 136 4.25 -7.69 -3.39
N PHE A 137 4.41 -8.12 -2.14
CA PHE A 137 3.72 -7.52 -1.01
C PHE A 137 4.62 -6.52 -0.29
N ILE A 138 4.10 -5.32 -0.02
CA ILE A 138 4.77 -4.29 0.77
C ILE A 138 3.85 -3.86 1.89
N VAL A 139 4.34 -3.93 3.12
CA VAL A 139 3.59 -3.48 4.30
C VAL A 139 4.07 -2.09 4.74
N GLY A 140 3.10 -1.21 4.96
CA GLY A 140 3.30 0.17 5.38
C GLY A 140 3.27 0.30 6.90
N THR A 141 4.17 1.09 7.47
CA THR A 141 4.05 1.56 8.88
C THR A 141 3.43 2.96 8.88
N ASP A 142 2.44 3.17 9.75
CA ASP A 142 1.66 4.40 9.76
C ASP A 142 2.48 5.59 10.27
N ALA A 143 2.16 6.77 9.75
CA ALA A 143 2.80 8.03 10.12
C ALA A 143 2.77 8.31 11.63
N GLU A 144 1.68 7.94 12.31
CA GLU A 144 1.52 8.15 13.76
C GLU A 144 2.45 7.24 14.57
N THR A 145 2.58 5.97 14.18
CA THR A 145 3.55 5.05 14.81
C THR A 145 4.96 5.59 14.66
N ILE A 146 5.32 6.04 13.45
CA ILE A 146 6.65 6.62 13.20
C ILE A 146 6.89 7.86 14.08
N ARG A 147 5.88 8.74 14.21
CA ARG A 147 6.02 10.03 14.90
C ARG A 147 5.93 9.93 16.43
N TYR A 148 5.06 9.08 16.96
CA TYR A 148 4.65 9.14 18.36
C TYR A 148 4.95 7.89 19.17
N ALA A 149 5.09 6.72 18.56
CA ALA A 149 5.38 5.49 19.30
C ALA A 149 6.67 5.63 20.13
N SER A 150 6.74 4.90 21.24
CA SER A 150 8.00 4.72 21.96
C SER A 150 9.00 3.96 21.09
N ILE A 151 10.29 3.98 21.46
CA ILE A 151 11.31 3.24 20.72
C ILE A 151 11.06 1.72 20.81
N GLU A 152 10.56 1.25 21.95
CA GLU A 152 10.19 -0.15 22.19
C GLU A 152 9.01 -0.57 21.32
N GLU A 153 7.96 0.26 21.26
CA GLU A 153 6.80 0.02 20.38
C GLU A 153 7.21 0.00 18.90
N LEU A 154 8.08 0.92 18.49
CA LEU A 154 8.60 0.99 17.13
C LEU A 154 9.47 -0.24 16.79
N ASP A 155 10.32 -0.69 17.72
CA ASP A 155 11.13 -1.91 17.55
C ASP A 155 10.25 -3.15 17.42
N ALA A 156 9.26 -3.30 18.30
CA ALA A 156 8.30 -4.39 18.26
C ALA A 156 7.51 -4.39 16.95
N ARG A 157 7.12 -3.21 16.44
CA ARG A 157 6.45 -3.07 15.15
C ARG A 157 7.31 -3.54 13.99
N ILE A 158 8.56 -3.09 13.96
CA ILE A 158 9.52 -3.46 12.91
C ILE A 158 9.73 -4.98 12.90
N LYS A 159 9.97 -5.57 14.08
CA LYS A 159 10.12 -7.03 14.23
C LYS A 159 8.89 -7.79 13.76
N ARG A 160 7.68 -7.36 14.17
CA ARG A 160 6.42 -7.96 13.72
C ARG A 160 6.30 -7.95 12.20
N HIS A 161 6.49 -6.80 11.57
CA HIS A 161 6.37 -6.66 10.12
C HIS A 161 7.35 -7.57 9.38
N ILE A 162 8.63 -7.59 9.80
CA ILE A 162 9.64 -8.46 9.19
C ILE A 162 9.31 -9.93 9.42
N ARG A 163 9.00 -10.34 10.66
CA ARG A 163 8.67 -11.72 10.99
C ARG A 163 7.48 -12.23 10.19
N ASP A 164 6.42 -11.43 10.09
CA ASP A 164 5.15 -11.88 9.52
C ASP A 164 5.16 -11.78 7.98
N THR A 165 6.03 -10.95 7.39
CA THR A 165 6.06 -10.76 5.93
C THR A 165 7.32 -11.24 5.22
N ALA A 166 8.47 -11.39 5.89
CA ALA A 166 9.72 -11.68 5.18
C ALA A 166 10.04 -13.18 5.04
N VAL A 167 9.43 -14.04 5.88
CA VAL A 167 9.59 -15.50 5.83
C VAL A 167 9.18 -16.07 4.48
N GLY A 168 10.06 -16.80 3.80
CA GLY A 168 9.78 -17.39 2.48
C GLY A 168 9.93 -16.43 1.29
N GLY A 169 10.50 -15.23 1.49
CA GLY A 169 10.77 -14.26 0.42
C GLY A 169 9.50 -13.58 -0.12
N GLY A 170 9.64 -12.80 -1.20
CA GLY A 170 8.50 -12.23 -1.93
C GLY A 170 7.77 -11.08 -1.23
N ALA A 171 8.41 -10.41 -0.26
CA ALA A 171 7.89 -9.18 0.34
C ALA A 171 9.02 -8.20 0.64
N LEU A 172 8.72 -6.90 0.58
CA LEU A 172 9.55 -5.85 1.18
C LEU A 172 8.90 -5.46 2.51
N PRO A 173 9.51 -5.82 3.64
CA PRO A 173 8.78 -5.92 4.90
C PRO A 173 8.44 -4.58 5.52
N ILE A 174 9.01 -3.44 5.11
CA ILE A 174 8.67 -2.14 5.70
C ILE A 174 8.81 -1.02 4.66
N LYS A 175 7.69 -0.37 4.35
CA LYS A 175 7.64 0.99 3.79
C LYS A 175 7.13 1.95 4.84
N LEU A 176 7.71 3.13 4.92
CA LEU A 176 7.20 4.19 5.77
C LEU A 176 6.11 4.95 5.00
N ASP A 177 4.96 5.18 5.64
CA ASP A 177 3.97 6.13 5.12
C ASP A 177 4.53 7.56 5.14
N THR A 178 3.70 8.54 4.76
CA THR A 178 4.00 9.96 4.75
C THR A 178 4.53 10.39 6.12
N VAL A 179 5.80 10.72 6.14
CA VAL A 179 6.52 11.17 7.33
C VAL A 179 6.13 12.60 7.65
N PRO A 180 5.57 12.90 8.84
CA PRO A 180 5.36 14.27 9.26
C PRO A 180 6.67 15.04 9.35
N ALA A 181 6.69 16.28 8.87
CA ALA A 181 7.91 17.09 8.73
C ALA A 181 8.64 17.35 10.06
N ASP A 182 7.92 17.26 11.18
CA ASP A 182 8.44 17.44 12.53
C ASP A 182 8.87 16.13 13.21
N THR A 183 8.86 15.01 12.49
CA THR A 183 9.37 13.74 13.02
C THR A 183 10.89 13.83 13.21
N PRO A 184 11.43 13.56 14.42
CA PRO A 184 12.86 13.62 14.67
C PRO A 184 13.67 12.72 13.73
N VAL A 185 14.77 13.23 13.16
CA VAL A 185 15.62 12.49 12.20
C VAL A 185 16.23 11.24 12.82
N GLU A 186 16.47 11.26 14.13
CA GLU A 186 16.99 10.13 14.91
C GLU A 186 16.04 8.92 14.83
N ARG A 187 14.72 9.16 14.73
CA ARG A 187 13.74 8.07 14.56
C ARG A 187 13.89 7.40 13.20
N PHE A 188 14.12 8.15 12.12
CA PHE A 188 14.40 7.55 10.80
C PHE A 188 15.67 6.73 10.82
N ARG A 189 16.73 7.27 11.41
CA ARG A 189 18.00 6.56 11.55
C ARG A 189 17.83 5.27 12.36
N TYR A 190 17.02 5.31 13.43
CA TYR A 190 16.66 4.14 14.22
C TYR A 190 15.96 3.08 13.37
N ILE A 191 14.90 3.46 12.66
CA ILE A 191 14.11 2.55 11.81
C ILE A 191 14.98 1.91 10.73
N VAL A 192 15.76 2.70 10.00
CA VAL A 192 16.64 2.20 8.94
C VAL A 192 17.67 1.23 9.50
N ARG A 193 18.26 1.53 10.67
CA ARG A 193 19.21 0.64 11.34
C ARG A 193 18.53 -0.68 11.72
N LYS A 194 17.34 -0.65 12.30
CA LYS A 194 16.61 -1.86 12.71
C LYS A 194 16.13 -2.70 11.53
N ILE A 195 15.70 -2.07 10.43
CA ILE A 195 15.40 -2.78 9.18
C ILE A 195 16.66 -3.51 8.66
N LYS A 196 17.83 -2.87 8.71
CA LYS A 196 19.09 -3.53 8.31
C LYS A 196 19.49 -4.65 9.25
N GLU A 197 19.30 -4.46 10.55
CA GLU A 197 19.62 -5.43 11.59
C GLU A 197 18.75 -6.69 11.47
N TYR A 198 17.44 -6.53 11.26
CA TYR A 198 16.45 -7.61 11.32
C TYR A 198 15.99 -8.12 9.95
N GLY A 199 16.05 -7.29 8.91
CA GLY A 199 15.49 -7.56 7.58
C GLY A 199 16.52 -8.02 6.55
N THR A 200 17.78 -8.24 6.93
CA THR A 200 18.82 -8.75 6.04
C THR A 200 18.73 -10.28 5.97
N TYR A 201 18.72 -10.86 4.77
CA TYR A 201 18.71 -12.31 4.60
C TYR A 201 20.10 -12.92 4.90
N PRO A 202 20.17 -14.11 5.50
CA PRO A 202 19.04 -14.90 6.04
C PRO A 202 18.46 -14.26 7.31
N ILE A 203 17.13 -14.29 7.43
CA ILE A 203 16.42 -13.66 8.56
C ILE A 203 16.40 -14.61 9.74
N ASP A 204 16.91 -14.13 10.87
CA ASP A 204 16.84 -14.82 12.17
C ASP A 204 15.46 -14.62 12.79
N ILE A 205 14.59 -15.63 12.69
CA ILE A 205 13.21 -15.56 13.19
C ILE A 205 13.13 -15.64 14.72
N GLU A 206 14.11 -16.27 15.37
CA GLU A 206 14.14 -16.37 16.84
C GLU A 206 14.42 -14.98 17.43
N ALA A 207 15.31 -14.21 16.83
CA ALA A 207 15.59 -12.82 17.23
C ALA A 207 14.41 -11.85 17.02
N LEU A 208 13.37 -12.23 16.27
CA LEU A 208 12.15 -11.43 16.05
C LEU A 208 10.99 -11.84 16.97
N GLN A 209 11.19 -12.82 17.84
CA GLN A 209 10.21 -13.13 18.88
C GLN A 209 10.20 -11.97 19.88
N THR A 210 9.05 -11.34 19.99
CA THR A 210 8.76 -10.35 21.04
C THR A 210 8.00 -11.08 22.12
N GLU A 211 8.41 -10.93 23.38
CA GLU A 211 7.60 -11.37 24.52
C GLU A 211 6.23 -10.69 24.38
N ASP A 212 5.23 -11.52 24.15
CA ASP A 212 3.81 -11.23 24.06
C ASP A 212 3.29 -10.39 22.87
N SER A 213 2.43 -11.11 22.13
CA SER A 213 1.18 -10.63 21.54
C SER A 213 0.64 -9.33 22.16
N LEU A 214 0.69 -8.24 21.39
CA LEU A 214 -0.23 -7.11 21.54
C LEU A 214 -1.52 -7.39 20.77
#